data_AF-A0A356Z8C4-F1
#
_entry.id   AF-A0A356Z8C4-F1
#
_cell.length_a   1.000
_cell.length_b   1.000
_cell.length_c   1.000
_cell.angle_alpha   90.00
_cell.angle_beta   90.00
_cell.angle_gamma   90.00
#
_symmetry.space_group_name_H-M   'P 1'
#
loop_
_entity.id
_entity.type
_entity.pdbx_description
1 polymer ?
#
loop_
_entity_poly.entity_id
_entity_poly.type
_entity_poly.pdbx_seq_one_letter_code
_entity_poly.pdbx_strand_id
1 'polypeptide(L)'
;MKNLKIEPVRHPDQIINYWKKEKLVVAFIIIFGLGYNISAILGPIYQGKLINALLRGDKLSSVAMLAVTFMVLIAAIQLMRYLKRFYIRRFANSTSATMRLMIYNNIVNKSYVQLENENTGDLMTRALSDVDLCVEGMRKFTTEIFDTGVLMSSYFIAMLYYDV
;
A
#
# COMPACT_ATOMS: atom_id res chain seq x y z
N MET A 1 16.07 -17.47 -5.90
CA MET A 1 15.75 -16.25 -5.11
C MET A 1 16.67 -15.14 -5.60
N LYS A 2 16.14 -14.12 -6.28
CA LYS A 2 16.96 -13.03 -6.85
C LYS A 2 17.58 -12.25 -5.68
N ASN A 3 18.91 -12.13 -5.66
CA ASN A 3 19.68 -11.42 -4.64
C ASN A 3 19.06 -10.05 -4.34
N LEU A 4 18.42 -9.90 -3.18
CA LEU A 4 18.04 -8.61 -2.62
C LEU A 4 19.35 -7.93 -2.23
N LYS A 5 19.97 -7.21 -3.17
CA LYS A 5 21.11 -6.36 -2.89
C LYS A 5 20.64 -5.22 -1.98
N ILE A 6 20.89 -5.35 -0.68
CA ILE A 6 20.63 -4.28 0.28
C ILE A 6 21.76 -3.27 0.14
N GLU A 7 21.61 -2.34 -0.81
CA GLU A 7 22.60 -1.30 -1.06
C GLU A 7 22.42 -0.12 -0.08
N PRO A 8 23.52 0.51 0.38
CA PRO A 8 23.46 1.67 1.25
C PRO A 8 22.79 2.86 0.54
N VAL A 9 21.97 3.60 1.28
CA VAL A 9 21.24 4.76 0.77
C VAL A 9 22.09 6.02 0.95
N ARG A 10 22.21 6.85 -0.08
CA ARG A 10 22.80 8.19 0.03
C ARG A 10 21.84 9.10 0.81
N HIS A 11 22.32 9.78 1.86
CA HIS A 11 21.52 10.60 2.78
C HIS A 11 20.41 9.83 3.50
N PRO A 12 20.76 8.95 4.47
CA PRO A 12 19.79 8.18 5.27
C PRO A 12 18.91 9.04 6.19
N ASP A 13 19.28 10.30 6.39
CA ASP A 13 18.52 11.34 7.09
C ASP A 13 17.20 11.67 6.36
N GLN A 14 17.11 11.42 5.05
CA GLN A 14 15.92 11.71 4.26
C GLN A 14 15.08 10.45 4.04
N ILE A 15 13.92 10.36 4.70
CA ILE A 15 12.94 9.28 4.50
C ILE A 15 12.55 9.12 3.02
N ILE A 16 12.48 10.23 2.28
CA ILE A 16 12.14 10.26 0.86
C ILE A 16 13.14 9.45 0.01
N ASN A 17 14.41 9.33 0.43
CA ASN A 17 15.40 8.57 -0.32
C ASN A 17 15.17 7.07 -0.26
N TYR A 18 14.52 6.56 0.80
CA TYR A 18 14.09 5.17 0.87
C TYR A 18 12.95 4.88 -0.11
N TRP A 19 12.02 5.83 -0.28
CA TRP A 19 10.97 5.75 -1.30
C TRP A 19 11.55 5.84 -2.72
N LYS A 20 12.55 6.72 -2.92
CA LYS A 20 13.26 6.85 -4.20
C LYS A 20 14.12 5.63 -4.56
N LYS A 21 14.60 4.86 -3.58
CA LYS A 21 15.31 3.60 -3.84
C LYS A 21 14.36 2.55 -4.43
N GLU A 22 13.14 2.46 -3.92
CA GLU A 22 12.13 1.49 -4.32
C GLU A 22 11.08 2.07 -5.29
N LYS A 23 11.49 2.98 -6.19
CA LYS A 23 10.59 3.69 -7.13
C LYS A 23 9.64 2.78 -7.89
N LEU A 24 10.13 1.63 -8.37
CA LEU A 24 9.30 0.68 -9.11
C LEU A 24 8.21 0.08 -8.23
N VAL A 25 8.55 -0.32 -7.00
CA VAL A 25 7.59 -0.88 -6.04
C VAL A 25 6.57 0.18 -5.65
N VAL A 26 7.00 1.41 -5.37
CA VAL A 26 6.12 2.53 -5.05
C VAL A 26 5.17 2.85 -6.22
N ALA A 27 5.65 2.84 -7.46
CA ALA A 27 4.81 3.04 -8.64
C ALA A 27 3.72 1.95 -8.75
N PHE A 28 4.07 0.68 -8.55
CA PHE A 28 3.08 -0.40 -8.52
C PHE A 28 2.05 -0.22 -7.40
N ILE A 29 2.49 0.21 -6.20
CA ILE A 29 1.56 0.49 -5.09
C ILE A 29 0.54 1.56 -5.48
N ILE A 30 0.98 2.64 -6.15
CA ILE A 30 0.09 3.72 -6.60
C ILE A 30 -0.85 3.23 -7.69
N ILE A 31 -0.36 2.51 -8.70
CA ILE A 31 -1.17 2.01 -9.82
C ILE A 31 -2.25 1.04 -9.33
N PHE A 32 -1.86 0.03 -8.54
CA PHE A 32 -2.82 -0.93 -7.99
C PHE A 32 -3.71 -0.31 -6.91
N GLY A 33 -3.21 0.70 -6.18
CA GLY A 33 -3.98 1.50 -5.23
C GLY A 33 -5.10 2.27 -5.89
N LEU A 34 -4.77 3.12 -6.87
CA LEU A 34 -5.75 3.88 -7.64
C LEU A 34 -6.74 2.95 -8.36
N GLY A 35 -6.23 1.92 -9.04
CA GLY A 35 -7.07 0.95 -9.75
C GLY A 35 -8.08 0.26 -8.84
N TYR A 36 -7.65 -0.21 -7.67
CA TYR A 36 -8.54 -0.81 -6.67
C TYR A 36 -9.56 0.19 -6.11
N ASN A 37 -9.13 1.38 -5.66
CA ASN A 37 -10.01 2.31 -4.97
C ASN A 37 -11.09 2.88 -5.92
N ILE A 38 -10.73 3.20 -7.17
CA ILE A 38 -11.70 3.67 -8.18
C ILE A 38 -12.66 2.55 -8.56
N SER A 39 -12.15 1.34 -8.80
CA SER A 39 -12.98 0.20 -9.20
C SER A 39 -13.88 -0.31 -8.09
N ALA A 40 -13.59 -0.01 -6.81
CA ALA A 40 -14.39 -0.44 -5.67
C ALA A 40 -15.85 0.02 -5.77
N ILE A 41 -16.12 1.15 -6.42
CA ILE A 41 -17.48 1.71 -6.61
C ILE A 41 -18.28 0.92 -7.64
N LEU A 42 -17.60 0.21 -8.56
CA LEU A 42 -18.28 -0.65 -9.52
C LEU A 42 -19.05 -1.78 -8.82
N GLY A 43 -18.61 -2.23 -7.64
CA GLY A 43 -19.32 -3.23 -6.84
C GLY A 43 -20.76 -2.80 -6.53
N PRO A 44 -20.98 -1.71 -5.78
CA PRO A 44 -22.31 -1.15 -5.53
C PRO A 44 -23.14 -0.90 -6.79
N ILE A 45 -22.54 -0.37 -7.86
CA ILE A 45 -23.23 -0.07 -9.12
C ILE A 45 -23.78 -1.35 -9.78
N TYR A 46 -22.95 -2.39 -9.92
CA TYR A 46 -23.36 -3.64 -10.54
C TYR A 46 -24.33 -4.43 -9.65
N GLN A 47 -24.17 -4.33 -8.33
CA GLN A 47 -25.16 -4.86 -7.38
C GLN A 47 -26.54 -4.20 -7.58
N GLY A 48 -26.58 -2.88 -7.76
CA GLY A 48 -27.82 -2.16 -8.08
C GLY A 48 -28.44 -2.60 -9.42
N LYS A 49 -27.61 -2.82 -10.45
CA LYS A 49 -28.09 -3.34 -11.75
C LYS A 49 -28.70 -4.74 -11.64
N LEU A 50 -28.10 -5.62 -10.83
CA LEU A 50 -28.63 -6.97 -10.57
C LEU A 50 -30.00 -6.93 -9.89
N ILE A 51 -30.14 -6.10 -8.86
CA ILE A 51 -31.43 -5.93 -8.16
C ILE A 51 -32.49 -5.40 -9.13
N ASN A 52 -32.16 -4.39 -9.94
CA ASN A 52 -33.10 -3.85 -10.92
C ASN A 52 -33.52 -4.87 -12.00
N ALA A 53 -32.59 -5.71 -12.48
CA ALA A 53 -32.89 -6.76 -13.46
C ALA A 53 -33.84 -7.82 -12.88
N LEU A 54 -33.67 -8.17 -11.60
CA LEU A 54 -34.57 -9.07 -10.88
C LEU A 54 -35.95 -8.47 -10.69
N LEU A 55 -36.04 -7.19 -10.29
CA LEU A 55 -37.31 -6.49 -10.08
C LEU A 55 -38.10 -6.27 -11.38
N ARG A 56 -37.41 -6.06 -12.51
CA ARG A 56 -38.04 -5.91 -13.84
C ARG A 56 -38.52 -7.24 -14.44
N GLY A 57 -38.15 -8.38 -13.85
CA GLY A 57 -38.48 -9.70 -14.39
C GLY A 57 -37.75 -10.02 -15.70
N ASP A 58 -36.52 -9.52 -15.85
CA ASP A 58 -35.71 -9.80 -17.04
C ASP A 58 -35.44 -11.30 -17.22
N LYS A 59 -35.20 -11.72 -18.46
CA LYS A 59 -34.89 -13.12 -18.79
C LYS A 59 -33.75 -13.66 -17.91
N LEU A 60 -33.92 -14.87 -17.40
CA LEU A 60 -32.93 -15.54 -16.54
C LEU A 60 -31.52 -15.58 -17.16
N SER A 61 -31.43 -15.69 -18.49
CA SER A 61 -30.14 -15.63 -19.22
C SER A 61 -29.41 -14.30 -19.04
N SER A 62 -30.14 -13.18 -19.05
CA SER A 62 -29.59 -11.83 -18.89
C SER A 62 -29.14 -11.60 -17.45
N VAL A 63 -29.94 -12.06 -16.48
CA VAL A 63 -29.61 -12.00 -15.05
C VAL A 63 -28.37 -12.86 -14.74
N ALA A 64 -28.29 -14.07 -15.31
CA ALA A 64 -27.14 -14.96 -15.14
C ALA A 64 -25.86 -14.34 -15.73
N MET A 65 -25.94 -13.73 -16.92
CA MET A 65 -24.79 -13.03 -17.52
C MET A 65 -24.32 -11.85 -16.67
N LEU A 66 -25.26 -11.05 -16.14
CA LEU A 66 -24.95 -9.96 -15.21
C LEU A 66 -24.30 -10.47 -13.92
N ALA A 67 -24.77 -11.60 -13.37
CA ALA A 67 -24.24 -12.19 -12.15
C ALA A 67 -22.80 -12.69 -12.34
N VAL A 68 -22.52 -13.37 -13.47
CA VAL A 68 -21.16 -13.80 -13.82
C VAL A 68 -20.24 -12.59 -14.00
N THR A 69 -20.72 -11.56 -14.71
CA THR A 69 -19.94 -10.32 -14.91
C THR A 69 -19.60 -9.64 -13.59
N PHE A 70 -20.57 -9.55 -12.68
CA PHE A 70 -20.37 -9.03 -11.33
C PHE A 70 -19.35 -9.84 -10.53
N MET A 71 -19.42 -11.17 -10.59
CA MET A 71 -18.48 -12.05 -9.90
C MET A 71 -17.05 -11.88 -10.43
N VAL A 72 -16.87 -11.79 -11.75
CA VAL A 72 -15.58 -11.54 -12.39
C VAL A 72 -15.02 -10.16 -12.00
N LEU A 73 -15.88 -9.13 -11.98
CA LEU A 73 -15.50 -7.78 -11.54
C LEU A 73 -15.00 -7.77 -10.10
N ILE A 74 -15.73 -8.38 -9.16
CA ILE A 74 -15.30 -8.49 -7.77
C ILE A 74 -13.98 -9.25 -7.68
N ALA A 75 -13.84 -10.37 -8.38
CA ALA A 75 -12.62 -11.16 -8.39
C ALA A 75 -11.41 -10.33 -8.86
N ALA A 76 -11.57 -9.54 -9.92
CA ALA A 76 -10.53 -8.64 -10.43
C ALA A 76 -10.17 -7.52 -9.42
N ILE A 77 -11.16 -6.92 -8.77
CA ILE A 77 -10.95 -5.90 -7.73
C ILE A 77 -10.17 -6.51 -6.55
N GLN A 78 -10.52 -7.72 -6.13
CA GLN A 78 -9.81 -8.39 -5.03
C GLN A 78 -8.40 -8.81 -5.42
N LEU A 79 -8.17 -9.21 -6.69
CA LEU A 79 -6.83 -9.48 -7.19
C LEU A 79 -5.96 -8.23 -7.15
N MET A 80 -6.48 -7.06 -7.56
CA MET A 80 -5.78 -5.79 -7.43
C MET A 80 -5.45 -5.45 -5.98
N ARG A 81 -6.40 -5.68 -5.06
CA ARG A 81 -6.17 -5.50 -3.62
C ARG A 81 -5.05 -6.41 -3.11
N TYR A 82 -5.02 -7.66 -3.55
CA TYR A 82 -3.99 -8.63 -3.20
C TYR A 82 -2.60 -8.17 -3.69
N LEU A 83 -2.48 -7.81 -4.98
CA LEU A 83 -1.23 -7.33 -5.57
C LEU A 83 -0.74 -6.07 -4.86
N LYS A 84 -1.63 -5.10 -4.61
CA LYS A 84 -1.31 -3.91 -3.83
C LYS A 84 -0.72 -4.27 -2.46
N ARG A 85 -1.41 -5.14 -1.71
CA ARG A 85 -0.97 -5.56 -0.37
C ARG A 85 0.40 -6.25 -0.40
N PHE A 86 0.66 -7.05 -1.43
CA PHE A 86 1.95 -7.70 -1.64
C PHE A 86 3.08 -6.68 -1.84
N TYR A 87 2.89 -5.70 -2.74
CA TYR A 87 3.92 -4.66 -2.98
C TYR A 87 4.15 -3.77 -1.76
N ILE A 88 3.10 -3.39 -1.04
CA ILE A 88 3.21 -2.61 0.20
C ILE A 88 4.02 -3.35 1.27
N ARG A 89 3.76 -4.65 1.46
CA ARG A 89 4.51 -5.47 2.41
C ARG A 89 5.97 -5.63 1.99
N ARG A 90 6.22 -5.84 0.69
CA ARG A 90 7.58 -5.93 0.15
C ARG A 90 8.35 -4.62 0.35
N PHE A 91 7.70 -3.48 0.12
CA PHE A 91 8.26 -2.16 0.39
C PHE A 91 8.63 -2.00 1.86
N ALA A 92 7.71 -2.29 2.78
CA ALA A 92 7.96 -2.17 4.22
C ALA A 92 9.16 -3.04 4.65
N ASN A 93 9.21 -4.29 4.20
CA ASN A 93 10.31 -5.20 4.54
C ASN A 93 11.66 -4.74 3.98
N SER A 94 11.70 -4.28 2.72
CA SER A 94 12.94 -3.78 2.10
C SER A 94 13.46 -2.51 2.79
N THR A 95 12.54 -1.60 3.13
CA THR A 95 12.84 -0.35 3.84
C THR A 95 13.35 -0.63 5.25
N SER A 96 12.69 -1.51 6.03
CA SER A 96 13.13 -1.89 7.37
C SER A 96 14.54 -2.49 7.34
N ALA A 97 14.80 -3.44 6.43
CA ALA A 97 16.12 -4.05 6.28
C ALA A 97 17.20 -3.03 5.90
N THR A 98 16.89 -2.11 4.96
CA THR A 98 17.83 -1.06 4.54
C THR A 98 18.11 -0.07 5.68
N MET A 99 17.08 0.35 6.42
CA MET A 99 17.22 1.31 7.51
C MET A 99 18.02 0.72 8.68
N ARG A 100 17.75 -0.54 9.06
CA ARG A 100 18.57 -1.28 10.02
C ARG A 100 20.02 -1.37 9.57
N LEU A 101 20.28 -1.73 8.31
CA LEU A 101 21.64 -1.79 7.77
C LEU A 101 22.38 -0.45 7.88
N MET A 102 21.71 0.67 7.57
CA MET A 102 22.30 2.00 7.70
C MET A 102 22.64 2.35 9.16
N ILE A 103 21.77 1.99 10.11
CA ILE A 103 22.03 2.22 11.54
C ILE A 103 23.18 1.34 12.04
N TYR A 104 23.19 0.05 11.71
CA TYR A 104 24.29 -0.85 12.09
C TYR A 104 25.63 -0.36 11.52
N ASN A 105 25.66 0.04 10.24
CA ASN A 105 26.87 0.55 9.62
C ASN A 105 27.34 1.86 10.28
N ASN A 106 26.41 2.71 10.75
CA ASN A 106 26.76 3.92 11.50
C ASN A 106 27.35 3.57 12.88
N ILE A 107 26.74 2.64 13.61
CA ILE A 107 27.21 2.21 14.93
C ILE A 107 28.62 1.60 14.85
N VAL A 108 28.89 0.74 13.85
CA VAL A 108 30.21 0.08 13.69
C VAL A 108 31.32 1.08 13.32
N ASN A 109 31.00 2.17 12.63
CA ASN A 109 31.99 3.19 12.23
C ASN A 109 32.10 4.34 13.25
N LYS A 110 31.36 4.30 14.36
CA LYS A 110 31.40 5.34 15.40
C LYS A 110 32.60 5.11 16.34
N SER A 111 33.20 6.20 16.84
CA SER A 111 34.36 6.08 17.74
C SER A 111 33.95 5.68 19.16
N TYR A 112 34.84 4.98 19.88
CA TYR A 112 34.60 4.51 21.25
C TYR A 112 34.09 5.63 22.18
N VAL A 113 34.68 6.82 22.10
CA VAL A 113 34.29 8.01 22.89
C VAL A 113 32.85 8.48 22.60
N GLN A 114 32.37 8.31 21.37
CA GLN A 114 30.99 8.66 21.01
C GLN A 114 29.99 7.59 21.43
N LEU A 115 30.40 6.31 21.46
CA LEU A 115 29.56 5.23 21.97
C LEU A 115 29.46 5.24 23.50
N GLU A 116 30.54 5.57 24.20
CA GLU A 116 30.57 5.62 25.67
C GLU A 116 29.66 6.72 26.24
N ASN A 117 29.46 7.80 25.48
CA ASN A 117 28.53 8.88 25.82
C ASN A 117 27.06 8.59 25.42
N GLU A 118 26.79 7.55 24.63
CA GLU A 118 25.42 7.15 24.26
C GLU A 118 24.95 5.93 25.06
N ASN A 119 23.73 5.97 25.59
CA ASN A 119 23.15 4.82 26.26
C ASN A 119 22.93 3.68 25.24
N THR A 120 23.50 2.51 25.51
CA THR A 120 23.34 1.31 24.68
C THR A 120 21.87 0.91 24.50
N GLY A 121 21.03 1.14 25.52
CA GLY A 121 19.58 0.92 25.45
C GLY A 121 18.87 1.86 24.46
N ASP A 122 19.27 3.13 24.41
CA ASP A 122 18.72 4.11 23.47
C ASP A 122 19.14 3.79 22.03
N LEU A 123 20.40 3.35 21.84
CA LEU A 123 20.90 2.87 20.56
C LEU A 123 20.13 1.65 20.06
N MET A 124 19.88 0.68 20.94
CA MET A 124 19.11 -0.52 20.60
C MET A 124 17.65 -0.19 20.27
N THR A 125 17.04 0.74 21.02
CA THR A 125 15.67 1.22 20.78
C THR A 125 15.56 1.92 19.43
N ARG A 126 16.51 2.80 19.09
CA ARG A 126 16.58 3.46 17.78
C ARG A 126 16.76 2.48 16.63
N ALA A 127 17.58 1.45 16.81
CA ALA A 127 17.88 0.48 15.76
C ALA A 127 16.71 -0.47 15.46
N LEU A 128 15.85 -0.73 16.45
CA LEU A 128 14.75 -1.68 16.35
C LEU A 128 13.40 -0.97 16.29
N SER A 129 12.99 -0.35 17.41
CA SER A 129 11.65 0.21 17.60
C SER A 129 11.38 1.39 16.68
N ASP A 130 12.31 2.36 16.60
CA ASP A 130 12.08 3.57 15.80
C ASP A 130 12.06 3.26 14.29
N VAL A 131 12.88 2.31 13.85
CA VAL A 131 12.85 1.83 12.46
C VAL A 131 11.50 1.21 12.13
N ASP A 132 10.99 0.32 12.98
CA ASP A 132 9.74 -0.36 12.74
C ASP A 132 8.56 0.63 12.77
N LEU A 133 8.56 1.59 13.70
CA LEU A 133 7.57 2.67 13.76
C LEU A 133 7.60 3.55 12.51
N CYS A 134 8.79 3.91 12.02
CA CYS A 134 8.93 4.76 10.84
C CYS A 134 8.43 4.04 9.57
N VAL A 135 8.83 2.79 9.39
CA VAL A 135 8.39 1.95 8.25
C VAL A 135 6.88 1.71 8.30
N GLU A 136 6.35 1.41 9.48
CA GLU A 136 4.91 1.21 9.68
C GLU A 136 4.13 2.51 9.43
N GLY A 137 4.68 3.67 9.82
CA GLY A 137 4.15 4.99 9.50
C GLY A 137 4.08 5.23 7.99
N MET A 138 5.15 4.94 7.25
CA MET A 138 5.16 5.04 5.78
C MET A 138 4.12 4.13 5.14
N ARG A 139 3.98 2.91 5.68
CA ARG A 139 2.98 1.93 5.24
C ARG A 139 1.57 2.45 5.46
N LYS A 140 1.24 2.91 6.67
CA LYS A 140 -0.09 3.43 7.04
C LYS A 140 -0.45 4.70 6.29
N PHE A 141 0.51 5.61 6.08
CA PHE A 141 0.29 6.79 5.24
C PHE A 141 -0.24 6.39 3.86
N THR A 142 0.34 5.35 3.25
CA THR A 142 -0.11 4.87 1.95
C THR A 142 -1.42 4.08 2.02
N THR A 143 -1.56 3.18 3.00
CA THR A 143 -2.72 2.28 3.08
C THR A 143 -3.97 2.87 3.70
N GLU A 144 -3.82 3.90 4.52
CA GLU A 144 -4.92 4.50 5.28
C GLU A 144 -5.19 5.90 4.76
N ILE A 145 -4.22 6.80 4.73
CA ILE A 145 -4.47 8.20 4.35
C ILE A 145 -4.71 8.32 2.84
N PHE A 146 -3.77 7.87 2.01
CA PHE A 146 -3.89 7.98 0.55
C PHE A 146 -5.06 7.14 0.01
N ASP A 147 -5.12 5.87 0.37
CA ASP A 147 -6.18 4.97 -0.09
C ASP A 147 -7.58 5.45 0.32
N THR A 148 -7.77 5.86 1.58
CA THR A 148 -9.08 6.36 2.05
C THR A 148 -9.42 7.68 1.36
N GLY A 149 -8.45 8.57 1.17
CA GLY A 149 -8.66 9.81 0.42
C GLY A 149 -9.17 9.53 -1.00
N VAL A 150 -8.49 8.66 -1.74
CA VAL A 150 -8.91 8.27 -3.12
C VAL A 150 -10.29 7.61 -3.10
N LEU A 151 -10.54 6.69 -2.17
CA LEU A 151 -11.82 5.99 -2.06
C LEU A 151 -12.97 6.97 -1.76
N MET A 152 -12.79 7.87 -0.80
CA MET A 152 -13.81 8.86 -0.44
C MET A 152 -14.08 9.83 -1.59
N SER A 153 -13.04 10.35 -2.25
CA SER A 153 -13.21 11.23 -3.41
C SER A 153 -13.94 10.54 -4.56
N SER A 154 -13.62 9.28 -4.82
CA SER A 154 -14.28 8.53 -5.89
C SER A 154 -15.74 8.23 -5.56
N TYR A 155 -16.07 7.88 -4.31
CA TYR A 155 -17.46 7.75 -3.87
C TYR A 155 -18.24 9.06 -3.98
N PHE A 156 -17.64 10.18 -3.59
CA PHE A 156 -18.25 11.50 -3.68
C PHE A 156 -18.62 11.86 -5.13
N ILE A 157 -17.68 11.66 -6.07
CA ILE A 157 -17.92 11.88 -7.50
C ILE A 157 -19.03 10.96 -8.02
N ALA A 158 -19.03 9.69 -7.62
CA ALA A 158 -20.05 8.74 -8.05
C ALA A 158 -21.45 9.11 -7.54
N MET A 159 -21.57 9.54 -6.28
CA MET A 159 -22.84 10.02 -5.74
C MET A 159 -23.35 11.26 -6.48
N LEU A 160 -22.49 12.25 -6.75
CA LEU A 160 -22.87 13.43 -7.53
C LEU A 160 -23.35 13.07 -8.94
N TYR A 161 -22.75 12.07 -9.59
CA TYR A 161 -23.18 11.64 -10.92
C TYR A 161 -24.51 10.88 -10.92
N TYR A 162 -24.83 10.17 -9.82
CA TYR A 162 -26.07 9.40 -9.69
C TYR A 162 -27.26 10.23 -9.18
N ASP A 163 -27.00 11.36 -8.53
CA ASP A 163 -28.01 12.28 -7.98
C ASP A 163 -28.40 13.42 -8.96
N VAL A 164 -27.64 13.59 -10.04
CA VAL A 164 -27.93 14.51 -11.17
C VAL A 164 -28.69 13.77 -12.27
#